data_AF-A0A0N8I0A8-F1
#
_entry.id   AF-A0A0N8I0A8-F1
#
_cell.length_a   1.000
_cell.length_b   1.000
_cell.length_c   1.000
_cell.angle_alpha   90.00
_cell.angle_beta   90.00
_cell.angle_gamma   90.00
#
_symmetry.space_group_name_H-M   'P 1'
#
loop_
_entity.id
_entity.type
_entity.pdbx_description
1 polymer ?
#
loop_
_entity_poly.entity_id
_entity_poly.type
_entity_poly.pdbx_seq_one_letter_code
_entity_poly.pdbx_strand_id
1 'polypeptide(L)'
;MTDAESGDPAAGESAAGLVDRLDLPDDADAAEAAAIAAAVSAHIRDQEAAAAAAAAEREGESWQDKRWGFAGRVESLQRRTVRVRDGTPTDAWSAAGRADRL
;
A
#
# COMPACT_ATOMS: atom_id res chain seq x y z
N MET A 1 38.46 -15.96 -7.75
CA MET A 1 37.46 -15.74 -8.81
C MET A 1 36.20 -16.43 -8.34
N THR A 2 35.45 -15.75 -7.47
CA THR A 2 34.24 -16.30 -6.84
C THR A 2 33.08 -16.05 -7.78
N ASP A 3 32.72 -17.09 -8.54
CA ASP A 3 31.42 -17.17 -9.17
C ASP A 3 30.44 -17.69 -8.12
N ALA A 4 29.52 -16.84 -7.71
CA ALA A 4 28.46 -17.16 -6.77
C ALA A 4 27.15 -16.60 -7.33
N GLU A 5 26.72 -17.11 -8.48
CA GLU A 5 25.31 -17.15 -8.83
C GLU A 5 24.62 -18.15 -7.89
N SER A 6 24.32 -17.72 -6.66
CA SER A 6 23.28 -18.35 -5.87
C SER A 6 22.04 -17.47 -5.97
N GLY A 7 21.49 -17.38 -7.18
CA GLY A 7 20.11 -16.96 -7.35
C GLY A 7 19.24 -18.01 -6.68
N ASP A 8 18.42 -17.58 -5.72
CA ASP A 8 17.43 -18.46 -5.10
C ASP A 8 16.53 -19.06 -6.22
N PRO A 9 16.48 -20.39 -6.40
CA PRO A 9 15.77 -20.99 -7.53
C PRO A 9 14.27 -20.70 -7.49
N ALA A 10 13.70 -20.50 -6.29
CA ALA A 10 12.28 -20.13 -6.13
C ALA A 10 11.99 -18.67 -6.53
N ALA A 11 12.97 -17.77 -6.41
CA ALA A 11 12.90 -16.44 -7.02
C ALA A 11 12.90 -16.52 -8.56
N GLY A 12 13.63 -17.48 -9.14
CA GLY A 12 13.63 -17.75 -10.59
C GLY A 12 12.28 -18.23 -11.13
N GLU A 13 11.62 -19.16 -10.44
CA GLU A 13 10.26 -19.62 -10.80
C GLU A 13 9.21 -18.51 -10.63
N SER A 14 9.32 -17.71 -9.57
CA SER A 14 8.41 -16.57 -9.34
C SER A 14 8.59 -15.46 -10.36
N ALA A 15 9.84 -15.21 -10.78
CA ALA A 15 10.16 -14.25 -11.84
C ALA A 15 9.64 -14.73 -13.19
N ALA A 16 9.80 -16.02 -13.53
CA ALA A 16 9.28 -16.58 -14.77
C ALA A 16 7.74 -16.47 -14.87
N GLY A 17 7.01 -16.70 -13.76
CA GLY A 17 5.56 -16.49 -13.74
C GLY A 17 5.12 -15.02 -13.79
N LEU A 18 6.03 -14.08 -13.48
CA LEU A 18 5.78 -12.65 -13.63
C LEU A 18 6.07 -12.18 -15.06
N VAL A 19 7.12 -12.71 -15.71
CA VAL A 19 7.44 -12.46 -17.12
C VAL A 19 6.23 -12.72 -18.02
N ASP A 20 5.48 -13.81 -17.80
CA ASP A 20 4.26 -14.14 -18.57
C ASP A 20 3.10 -13.13 -18.41
N ARG A 21 3.10 -12.34 -17.32
CA ARG A 21 2.07 -11.31 -17.07
C ARG A 21 2.50 -9.90 -17.43
N LEU A 22 3.78 -9.68 -17.73
CA LEU A 22 4.31 -8.37 -18.08
C LEU A 22 4.30 -8.19 -19.59
N ASP A 23 3.90 -7.01 -20.04
CA ASP A 23 4.16 -6.56 -21.39
C ASP A 23 5.62 -6.15 -21.47
N LEU A 24 6.44 -7.00 -22.08
CA LEU A 24 7.89 -6.81 -22.19
C LEU A 24 8.25 -6.23 -23.56
N PRO A 25 9.37 -5.48 -23.66
CA PRO A 25 9.88 -5.04 -24.94
C PRO A 25 10.14 -6.22 -25.88
N ASP A 26 9.81 -6.06 -27.16
CA ASP A 26 9.96 -7.11 -28.18
C ASP A 26 11.43 -7.55 -28.37
N ASP A 27 12.39 -6.69 -28.03
CA ASP A 27 13.82 -6.92 -28.13
C ASP A 27 14.49 -7.40 -26.83
N ALA A 28 13.72 -7.55 -25.74
CA ALA A 28 14.25 -7.98 -24.46
C ALA A 28 14.74 -9.43 -24.52
N ASP A 29 16.01 -9.64 -24.21
CA ASP A 29 16.54 -10.99 -24.05
C ASP A 29 16.11 -11.63 -22.71
N ALA A 30 16.43 -12.91 -22.53
CA ALA A 30 16.04 -13.65 -21.34
C ALA A 30 16.64 -13.08 -20.04
N ALA A 31 17.85 -12.51 -20.09
CA ALA A 31 18.50 -11.91 -18.94
C ALA A 31 17.84 -10.56 -18.61
N GLU A 32 17.53 -9.75 -19.61
CA GLU A 32 16.81 -8.49 -19.46
C GLU A 32 15.39 -8.69 -18.93
N ALA A 33 14.64 -9.65 -19.48
CA ALA A 33 13.32 -10.02 -19.00
C ALA A 33 13.35 -10.46 -17.52
N ALA A 34 14.36 -11.25 -17.13
CA ALA A 34 14.55 -11.66 -15.74
C ALA A 34 14.89 -10.47 -14.83
N ALA A 35 15.74 -9.54 -15.28
CA ALA A 35 16.08 -8.34 -14.52
C ALA A 35 14.86 -7.43 -14.29
N ILE A 36 14.01 -7.26 -15.31
CA ILE A 36 12.76 -6.49 -15.20
C ILE A 36 11.82 -7.16 -14.20
N ALA A 37 11.58 -8.48 -14.32
CA ALA A 37 10.73 -9.21 -13.39
C ALA A 37 11.27 -9.16 -11.94
N ALA A 38 12.58 -9.26 -11.76
CA ALA A 38 13.21 -9.11 -10.45
C ALA A 38 12.96 -7.71 -9.86
N ALA A 39 13.17 -6.64 -10.63
CA ALA A 39 12.93 -5.27 -10.18
C ALA A 39 11.46 -5.02 -9.80
N VAL A 40 10.52 -5.50 -10.61
CA VAL A 40 9.08 -5.35 -10.34
C VAL A 40 8.67 -6.15 -9.09
N SER A 41 9.15 -7.40 -8.95
CA SER A 41 8.83 -8.22 -7.77
C SER A 41 9.40 -7.63 -6.48
N ALA A 42 10.61 -7.06 -6.52
CA ALA A 42 11.19 -6.34 -5.40
C ALA A 42 10.35 -5.12 -5.02
N HIS A 43 9.92 -4.32 -6.01
CA HIS A 43 9.06 -3.16 -5.75
C HIS A 43 7.72 -3.56 -5.11
N ILE A 44 7.08 -4.63 -5.58
CA ILE A 44 5.82 -5.12 -4.98
C ILE A 44 6.03 -5.52 -3.52
N ARG A 45 7.10 -6.28 -3.22
CA ARG A 45 7.43 -6.67 -1.84
C ARG A 45 7.69 -5.46 -0.94
N ASP A 46 8.39 -4.46 -1.45
CA ASP A 46 8.63 -3.21 -0.71
C ASP A 46 7.31 -2.47 -0.42
N GLN A 47 6.38 -2.43 -1.37
CA GLN A 47 5.05 -1.83 -1.18
C GLN A 47 4.22 -2.63 -0.16
N GLU A 48 4.26 -3.96 -0.19
CA GLU A 48 3.59 -4.82 0.78
C GLU A 48 4.15 -4.60 2.19
N ALA A 49 5.48 -4.51 2.33
CA ALA A 49 6.13 -4.21 3.59
C ALA A 49 5.76 -2.82 4.12
N ALA A 50 5.74 -1.80 3.26
CA ALA A 50 5.32 -0.45 3.61
C ALA A 50 3.84 -0.39 4.03
N ALA A 51 2.96 -1.12 3.33
CA ALA A 51 1.54 -1.22 3.67
C ALA A 51 1.32 -1.93 5.01
N ALA A 52 2.07 -3.00 5.29
CA ALA A 52 2.04 -3.71 6.57
C ALA A 52 2.52 -2.81 7.73
N ALA A 53 3.61 -2.07 7.54
CA ALA A 53 4.08 -1.09 8.50
C ALA A 53 3.01 0.00 8.77
N ALA A 54 2.42 0.56 7.71
CA ALA A 54 1.35 1.56 7.85
C ALA A 54 0.06 1.00 8.48
N ALA A 55 -0.20 -0.31 8.38
CA ALA A 55 -1.31 -0.96 9.07
C ALA A 55 -1.02 -1.13 10.57
N ALA A 56 0.20 -1.52 10.93
CA ALA A 56 0.65 -1.63 12.32
C ALA A 56 0.59 -0.27 13.05
N GLU A 57 1.04 0.81 12.39
CA GLU A 57 0.91 2.18 12.93
C GLU A 57 -0.55 2.57 13.17
N ARG A 58 -1.46 2.16 12.26
CA ARG A 58 -2.90 2.43 12.38
C ARG A 58 -3.58 1.65 13.49
N GLU A 59 -3.08 0.49 13.89
CA GLU A 59 -3.69 -0.37 14.93
C GLU A 59 -3.69 0.30 16.32
N GLY A 60 -2.77 1.24 16.56
CA GLY A 60 -2.73 2.08 17.77
C GLY A 60 -3.44 3.44 17.63
N GLU A 61 -3.82 3.83 16.42
CA GLU A 61 -4.32 5.17 16.15
C GLU A 61 -5.84 5.23 16.40
N SER A 62 -6.21 5.76 17.57
CA SER A 62 -7.61 5.89 17.98
C SER A 62 -8.17 7.30 17.76
N TRP A 63 -9.48 7.42 17.59
CA TRP A 63 -10.18 8.71 17.55
C TRP A 63 -10.21 9.46 18.89
N GLN A 64 -9.65 8.92 19.97
CA GLN A 64 -9.75 9.51 21.32
C GLN A 64 -9.25 10.96 21.34
N ASP A 65 -8.10 11.23 20.72
CA ASP A 65 -7.50 12.58 20.71
C ASP A 65 -7.86 13.41 19.45
N LYS A 66 -8.40 12.76 18.41
CA LYS A 66 -8.70 13.41 17.11
C LYS A 66 -10.19 13.75 16.92
N ARG A 67 -11.09 13.19 17.73
CA ARG A 67 -12.56 13.31 17.55
C ARG A 67 -13.06 14.75 17.58
N TRP A 68 -12.56 15.55 18.52
CA TRP A 68 -13.02 16.92 18.72
C TRP A 68 -12.54 17.84 17.60
N GLY A 69 -11.30 17.65 17.14
CA GLY A 69 -10.73 18.41 16.03
C GLY A 69 -11.44 18.14 14.70
N PHE A 70 -11.79 16.88 14.41
CA PHE A 70 -12.55 16.55 13.20
C PHE A 70 -13.99 17.07 13.28
N ALA A 71 -14.69 16.84 14.38
CA ALA A 71 -16.06 17.34 14.56
C ALA A 71 -16.14 18.88 14.42
N GLY A 72 -15.19 19.61 15.03
CA GLY A 72 -15.11 21.07 14.89
C GLY A 72 -14.79 21.53 13.46
N ARG A 73 -13.98 20.77 12.71
CA ARG A 73 -13.69 21.07 11.29
C ARG A 73 -14.91 20.84 10.40
N VAL A 74 -15.69 19.80 10.66
CA VAL A 74 -16.95 19.55 9.94
C VAL A 74 -17.97 20.64 10.25
N GLU A 75 -18.09 21.05 11.51
CA GLU A 75 -18.96 22.16 11.91
C GLU A 75 -18.57 23.47 11.21
N SER A 76 -17.27 23.81 11.16
CA SER A 76 -16.83 25.07 10.56
C SER A 76 -16.99 25.09 9.04
N LEU A 77 -16.67 24.00 8.34
CA LEU A 77 -16.69 23.92 6.88
C LEU A 77 -18.07 23.61 6.31
N GLN A 78 -18.82 22.71 6.97
CA GLN A 78 -20.08 22.18 6.44
C GLN A 78 -21.29 22.69 7.22
N ARG A 79 -21.09 23.51 8.27
CA ARG A 79 -22.16 24.07 9.11
C ARG A 79 -23.09 23.00 9.70
N ARG A 80 -22.57 21.80 9.93
CA ARG A 80 -23.28 20.67 10.53
C ARG A 80 -22.45 20.00 11.61
N THR A 81 -23.11 19.50 12.64
CA THR A 81 -22.46 18.75 13.72
C THR A 81 -22.51 17.25 13.39
N VAL A 82 -21.37 16.58 13.50
CA VAL A 82 -21.27 15.13 13.27
C VAL A 82 -20.63 14.49 14.49
N ARG A 83 -21.22 13.39 14.96
CA ARG A 83 -20.67 12.58 16.06
C ARG A 83 -19.79 11.47 15.49
N VAL A 84 -18.50 11.51 15.82
CA VAL A 84 -17.54 10.43 15.50
C VAL A 84 -17.84 9.22 16.37
N ARG A 85 -18.18 8.09 15.76
CA ARG A 85 -18.52 6.83 16.45
C ARG A 85 -17.29 5.90 16.51
N ASP A 86 -17.24 5.01 17.49
CA ASP A 86 -16.25 3.93 17.53
C ASP A 86 -16.36 3.08 16.24
N GLY A 87 -15.24 2.87 15.57
CA GLY A 87 -15.18 2.23 14.24
C GLY A 87 -15.26 3.18 13.03
N THR A 88 -15.30 4.50 13.24
CA THR A 88 -15.07 5.47 12.15
C THR A 88 -13.62 5.33 11.66
N PRO A 89 -13.34 5.25 10.34
CA PRO A 89 -11.97 5.25 9.85
C PRO A 89 -11.21 6.48 10.38
N THR A 90 -9.98 6.33 10.89
CA THR A 90 -9.18 7.44 11.44
C THR A 90 -8.51 8.31 10.37
N ASP A 91 -8.47 7.82 9.13
CA ASP A 91 -8.12 8.63 7.96
C ASP A 91 -9.22 9.67 7.67
N ALA A 92 -8.81 10.93 7.55
CA ALA A 92 -9.73 12.06 7.40
C ALA A 92 -10.54 12.01 6.10
N TRP A 93 -9.97 11.47 5.01
CA TRP A 93 -10.67 11.36 3.72
C TRP A 93 -11.78 10.31 3.80
N SER A 94 -11.46 9.13 4.32
CA SER A 94 -12.41 8.04 4.55
C SER A 94 -13.51 8.44 5.54
N ALA A 95 -13.16 9.17 6.59
CA ALA A 95 -14.11 9.70 7.57
C ALA A 95 -15.08 10.72 6.95
N ALA A 96 -14.56 11.64 6.14
CA ALA A 96 -15.39 12.63 5.43
C ALA A 96 -16.38 11.96 4.47
N GLY A 97 -15.95 10.96 3.69
CA GLY A 97 -16.82 10.21 2.80
C GLY A 97 -17.94 9.43 3.50
N ARG A 98 -17.72 8.98 4.75
CA ARG A 98 -18.76 8.37 5.59
C ARG A 98 -19.71 9.43 6.17
N ALA A 99 -19.18 10.57 6.62
CA ALA A 99 -19.97 11.65 7.17
C ALA A 99 -20.97 12.25 6.17
N ASP A 100 -20.66 12.23 4.88
CA ASP A 100 -21.59 12.65 3.82
C ASP A 100 -22.86 11.78 3.71
N ARG A 101 -22.80 10.52 4.19
CA ARG A 101 -23.92 9.56 4.13
C ARG A 101 -24.69 9.42 5.44
N LEU A 102 -24.32 10.16 6.47
CA LEU A 102 -25.01 10.25 7.77
C LEU A 102 -25.98 11.43 7.76
#